data_AF-A0AAU4BQ20-F1
#
_entry.id   AF-A0AAU4BQ20-F1
#
_cell.length_a   1.000
_cell.length_b   1.000
_cell.length_c   1.000
_cell.angle_alpha   90.00
_cell.angle_beta   90.00
_cell.angle_gamma   90.00
#
_symmetry.space_group_name_H-M   'P 1'
#
loop_
_entity.id
_entity.type
_entity.pdbx_description
1 polymer ?
#
loop_
_entity_poly.entity_id
_entity_poly.type
_entity_poly.pdbx_seq_one_letter_code
_entity_poly.pdbx_strand_id
1 'polypeptide(L)'
;MPVRRLAALGVALLAIAALAGCAGGRGGGGGPAPPQRAWFGVSLLPGGDAELDLHAAGRLRSDADVRALARRIAADLFPGARGVRVRTEQGHGIPFARAAIDRAYRTGRNPALRIDTAGTLRLLLERGFRDTSMRLRLPPSVPATVRTDGEPSDRTWRLRPDTRTPVVDVELRPSPAGWLAALALPVLGAVGVALAFFVRRRAFALPAAGIAVAAAIVAVAAPAGRQGDNLGVAGLLGGTALEVATVAPLAAVPIGLPAAMLLTVVVVRYLLRPDDFLDHETKPRDTGVFW
;
A
#
# COMPACT_ATOMS: atom_id res chain seq x y z
N MET A 1 28.23 29.82 2.86
CA MET A 1 28.18 28.75 3.90
C MET A 1 28.66 27.44 3.28
N PRO A 2 29.62 26.72 3.88
CA PRO A 2 30.25 25.58 3.23
C PRO A 2 29.32 24.36 3.20
N VAL A 3 29.26 23.67 2.05
CA VAL A 3 28.43 22.49 1.72
C VAL A 3 28.46 21.39 2.79
N ARG A 4 29.55 21.30 3.56
CA ARG A 4 29.69 20.40 4.71
C ARG A 4 28.67 20.64 5.82
N ARG A 5 28.24 21.90 6.04
CA ARG A 5 27.22 22.24 7.05
C ARG A 5 25.80 21.86 6.61
N LEU A 6 25.52 21.86 5.30
CA LEU A 6 24.23 21.40 4.77
C LEU A 6 24.11 19.87 4.83
N ALA A 7 25.20 19.15 4.53
CA ALA A 7 25.23 17.69 4.69
C ALA A 7 25.06 17.26 6.15
N ALA A 8 25.72 17.96 7.09
CA ALA A 8 25.55 17.70 8.52
C ALA A 8 24.12 17.99 9.00
N LEU A 9 23.47 19.05 8.48
CA LEU A 9 22.09 19.37 8.80
C LEU A 9 21.11 18.32 8.25
N GLY A 10 21.36 17.81 7.04
CA GLY A 10 20.58 16.75 6.41
C GLY A 10 20.66 15.42 7.17
N VAL A 11 21.87 15.04 7.62
CA VAL A 11 22.07 13.83 8.43
C VAL A 11 21.44 13.98 9.82
N ALA A 12 21.54 15.17 10.44
CA ALA A 12 20.91 15.44 11.73
C ALA A 12 19.37 15.38 11.65
N LEU A 13 18.76 15.92 10.59
CA LEU A 13 17.31 15.85 10.37
C LEU A 13 16.83 14.41 10.11
N LEU A 14 17.60 13.60 9.39
CA LEU A 14 17.32 12.17 9.20
C LEU A 14 17.42 11.37 10.50
N ALA A 15 18.40 11.69 11.36
CA ALA A 15 18.55 11.06 12.67
C ALA A 15 17.42 11.44 13.64
N ILE A 16 16.97 12.70 13.62
CA ILE A 16 15.82 13.17 14.43
C ILE A 16 14.51 12.52 13.96
N ALA A 17 14.31 12.37 12.65
CA ALA A 17 13.16 11.65 12.10
C ALA A 17 13.17 10.15 12.48
N ALA A 18 14.35 9.52 12.50
CA ALA A 18 14.51 8.14 12.95
C ALA A 18 14.27 7.97 14.47
N LEU A 19 14.68 8.94 15.30
CA LEU A 19 14.46 8.91 16.74
C LEU A 19 13.01 9.22 17.13
N ALA A 20 12.33 10.10 16.41
CA ALA A 20 10.89 10.35 16.59
C ALA A 20 10.02 9.14 16.17
N GLY A 21 10.50 8.33 15.22
CA GLY A 21 9.85 7.05 14.85
C GLY A 21 10.04 5.91 15.85
N CYS A 22 11.03 6.00 16.75
CA CYS A 22 11.43 4.91 17.66
C CYS A 22 11.10 5.15 19.14
N ALA A 23 10.62 6.34 19.52
CA ALA A 23 10.37 6.73 20.92
C ALA A 23 8.90 6.62 21.38
N GLY A 24 8.08 5.81 20.71
CA GLY A 24 6.66 5.60 21.05
C GLY A 24 6.37 4.18 21.50
N GLY A 25 6.91 3.73 22.64
CA GLY A 25 6.68 2.34 23.04
C GLY A 25 7.25 1.88 24.37
N ARG A 26 7.13 2.66 25.44
CA ARG A 26 7.26 2.15 26.82
C ARG A 26 6.44 3.03 27.77
N GLY A 27 5.33 2.48 28.26
CA GLY A 27 4.44 3.15 29.19
C GLY A 27 3.28 2.24 29.57
N GLY A 28 3.57 1.22 30.39
CA GLY A 28 2.55 0.39 31.02
C GLY A 28 1.74 1.22 32.01
N GLY A 29 0.48 1.48 31.67
CA GLY A 29 -0.52 2.04 32.56
C GLY A 29 -1.59 1.00 32.80
N GLY A 30 -1.64 0.45 34.01
CA GLY A 30 -2.73 -0.39 34.50
C GLY A 30 -4.00 0.44 34.61
N GLY A 31 -4.72 0.56 33.51
CA GLY A 31 -6.10 1.03 33.50
C GLY A 31 -7.06 -0.10 33.86
N PRO A 32 -8.26 0.22 34.38
CA PRO A 32 -9.32 -0.77 34.57
C PRO A 32 -9.57 -1.53 33.28
N ALA A 33 -9.81 -2.84 33.39
CA ALA A 33 -10.02 -3.72 32.24
C ALA A 33 -11.05 -3.07 31.30
N PRO A 34 -10.69 -2.83 30.02
CA PRO A 34 -11.56 -2.10 29.12
C PRO A 34 -12.91 -2.82 29.01
N PRO A 35 -14.03 -2.07 28.85
CA PRO A 35 -15.34 -2.68 28.64
C PRO A 35 -15.22 -3.76 27.56
N GLN A 36 -15.73 -4.96 27.87
CA GLN A 36 -15.61 -6.15 27.05
C GLN A 36 -16.16 -5.87 25.66
N ARG A 37 -15.25 -5.71 24.69
CA ARG A 37 -15.55 -5.34 23.30
C ARG A 37 -14.87 -6.36 22.40
N ALA A 38 -15.65 -6.92 21.49
CA ALA A 38 -15.08 -7.57 20.33
C ALA A 38 -15.03 -6.54 19.19
N TRP A 39 -14.05 -6.65 18.32
CA TRP A 39 -14.07 -5.97 17.04
C TRP A 39 -13.44 -6.89 16.01
N PHE A 40 -13.92 -6.80 14.78
CA PHE A 40 -13.29 -7.51 13.68
C PHE A 40 -13.12 -6.64 12.45
N GLY A 41 -11.97 -6.77 11.82
CA GLY A 41 -11.66 -6.15 10.55
C GLY A 41 -11.82 -7.16 9.43
N VAL A 42 -12.51 -6.80 8.35
CA VAL A 42 -12.54 -7.57 7.10
C VAL A 42 -11.74 -6.80 6.07
N SER A 43 -10.66 -7.38 5.55
CA SER A 43 -9.83 -6.79 4.50
C SER A 43 -9.99 -7.59 3.23
N LEU A 44 -10.51 -6.97 2.17
CA LEU A 44 -10.55 -7.60 0.85
C LEU A 44 -9.20 -7.43 0.17
N LEU A 45 -8.62 -8.54 -0.29
CA LEU A 45 -7.34 -8.56 -0.99
C LEU A 45 -7.54 -8.51 -2.50
N PRO A 46 -6.58 -7.99 -3.28
CA PRO A 46 -6.77 -7.84 -4.71
C PRO A 46 -6.87 -9.16 -5.48
N GLY A 47 -6.31 -10.26 -4.97
CA GLY A 47 -6.34 -11.57 -5.62
C GLY A 47 -7.68 -12.30 -5.58
N GLY A 48 -8.74 -11.71 -5.00
CA GLY A 48 -10.01 -12.38 -4.73
C GLY A 48 -10.12 -12.99 -3.34
N ASP A 49 -9.04 -12.93 -2.56
CA ASP A 49 -8.99 -13.42 -1.18
C ASP A 49 -9.47 -12.35 -0.19
N ALA A 50 -9.68 -12.73 1.07
CA ALA A 50 -9.95 -11.81 2.16
C ALA A 50 -9.24 -12.23 3.45
N GLU A 51 -9.02 -11.27 4.34
CA GLU A 51 -8.55 -11.52 5.70
C GLU A 51 -9.59 -11.02 6.70
N LEU A 52 -9.83 -11.82 7.73
CA LEU A 52 -10.63 -11.41 8.89
C LEU A 52 -9.77 -11.43 10.15
N ASP A 53 -9.61 -10.27 10.76
CA ASP A 53 -8.88 -10.08 12.02
C ASP A 53 -9.89 -9.94 13.15
N LEU A 54 -10.02 -10.96 14.00
CA LEU A 54 -10.92 -10.96 15.16
C LEU A 54 -10.14 -10.65 16.44
N HIS A 55 -10.49 -9.53 17.06
CA HIS A 55 -10.03 -9.15 18.39
C HIS A 55 -11.17 -9.32 19.38
N ALA A 56 -10.98 -10.20 20.36
CA ALA A 56 -12.00 -10.51 21.37
C ALA A 56 -11.36 -10.47 22.76
N ALA A 57 -11.58 -9.39 23.50
CA ALA A 57 -11.05 -9.25 24.86
C ALA A 57 -11.98 -9.88 25.91
N GLY A 58 -11.42 -10.69 26.81
CA GLY A 58 -11.97 -10.93 28.15
C GLY A 58 -13.04 -12.02 28.34
N ARG A 59 -13.46 -12.77 27.30
CA ARG A 59 -14.48 -13.84 27.45
C ARG A 59 -14.12 -15.22 26.92
N LEU A 60 -13.14 -15.32 26.03
CA LEU A 60 -12.77 -16.61 25.44
C LEU A 60 -11.72 -17.28 26.32
N ARG A 61 -11.95 -18.56 26.63
CA ARG A 61 -11.16 -19.33 27.62
C ARG A 61 -9.79 -19.73 27.09
N SER A 62 -9.63 -19.73 25.76
CA SER A 62 -8.41 -20.17 25.09
C SER A 62 -8.27 -19.56 23.68
N ASP A 63 -7.04 -19.52 23.16
CA ASP A 63 -6.76 -19.16 21.76
C ASP A 63 -7.44 -20.11 20.75
N ALA A 64 -7.69 -21.36 21.16
CA ALA A 64 -8.43 -22.30 20.33
C ALA A 64 -9.90 -21.86 20.15
N ASP A 65 -10.52 -21.31 21.19
CA ASP A 65 -11.88 -20.77 21.10
C ASP A 65 -11.95 -19.54 20.21
N VAL A 66 -10.94 -18.66 20.27
CA VAL A 66 -10.86 -17.48 19.38
C VAL A 66 -10.72 -17.91 17.93
N ARG A 67 -9.85 -18.89 17.64
CA ARG A 67 -9.69 -19.43 16.28
C ARG A 67 -10.95 -20.12 15.77
N ALA A 68 -11.63 -20.89 16.62
CA ALA A 68 -12.88 -21.56 16.27
C ALA A 68 -13.99 -20.54 15.97
N LEU A 69 -14.09 -19.47 16.78
CA LEU A 69 -15.03 -18.39 16.56
C LEU A 69 -14.72 -17.64 15.26
N ALA A 70 -13.47 -17.24 15.04
CA ALA A 70 -13.05 -16.56 13.81
C ALA A 70 -13.33 -17.42 12.56
N ARG A 71 -13.10 -18.73 12.62
CA ARG A 71 -13.42 -19.66 11.51
C ARG A 71 -14.92 -19.67 11.21
N ARG A 72 -15.78 -19.73 12.24
CA ARG A 72 -17.24 -19.73 12.07
C ARG A 72 -17.74 -18.41 11.50
N ILE A 73 -17.23 -17.29 12.02
CA ILE A 73 -17.55 -15.96 11.50
C ILE A 73 -17.13 -15.84 10.03
N ALA A 74 -15.91 -16.27 9.69
CA ALA A 74 -15.43 -16.23 8.30
C ALA A 74 -16.30 -17.08 7.35
N ALA A 75 -16.72 -18.28 7.77
CA ALA A 75 -17.59 -19.14 6.98
C ALA A 75 -19.01 -18.54 6.79
N ASP A 76 -19.51 -17.82 7.79
CA ASP A 76 -20.81 -17.14 7.75
C ASP A 76 -20.78 -15.90 6.84
N LEU A 77 -19.73 -15.09 6.92
CA LEU A 77 -19.55 -13.90 6.08
C LEU A 77 -19.24 -14.24 4.62
N PHE A 78 -18.58 -15.38 4.37
CA PHE A 78 -18.14 -15.80 3.03
C PHE A 78 -18.55 -17.24 2.72
N PRO A 79 -19.86 -17.51 2.52
CA PRO A 79 -20.36 -18.86 2.29
C PRO A 79 -19.82 -19.49 0.99
N GLY A 80 -19.40 -18.67 0.02
CA GLY A 80 -18.80 -19.12 -1.24
C GLY A 80 -17.28 -19.32 -1.21
N ALA A 81 -16.61 -19.09 -0.07
CA ALA A 81 -15.16 -19.22 0.03
C ALA A 81 -14.70 -20.66 -0.20
N ARG A 82 -13.54 -20.82 -0.86
CA ARG A 82 -12.98 -22.15 -1.14
C ARG A 82 -12.32 -22.77 0.08
N GLY A 83 -11.77 -21.94 0.96
CA GLY A 83 -11.04 -22.38 2.15
C GLY A 83 -10.89 -21.26 3.16
N VAL A 84 -10.81 -21.63 4.45
CA VAL A 84 -10.58 -20.71 5.55
C VAL A 84 -9.47 -21.26 6.44
N ARG A 85 -8.34 -20.56 6.49
CA ARG A 85 -7.18 -20.90 7.33
C ARG A 85 -7.09 -19.89 8.47
N VAL A 86 -7.05 -20.38 9.70
CA VAL A 86 -7.06 -19.49 10.89
C VAL A 86 -5.83 -19.72 11.74
N ARG A 87 -5.17 -18.62 12.09
CA ARG A 87 -4.00 -18.59 12.97
C ARG A 87 -4.18 -17.49 14.02
N THR A 88 -3.55 -17.68 15.17
CA THR A 88 -3.46 -16.63 16.18
C THR A 88 -2.22 -15.80 15.88
N GLU A 89 -2.38 -14.48 15.89
CA GLU A 89 -1.29 -13.51 15.71
C GLU A 89 -1.28 -12.53 16.89
N GLN A 90 -0.20 -11.78 17.03
CA GLN A 90 -0.08 -10.70 17.99
C GLN A 90 0.12 -9.38 17.25
N GLY A 91 -0.75 -8.41 17.52
CA GLY A 91 -0.69 -7.08 16.94
C GLY A 91 -0.68 -6.04 18.04
N HIS A 92 0.35 -5.20 18.10
CA HIS A 92 0.51 -4.18 19.16
C HIS A 92 0.40 -4.75 20.59
N GLY A 93 0.89 -5.98 20.80
CA GLY A 93 0.82 -6.68 22.09
C GLY A 93 -0.54 -7.31 22.42
N ILE A 94 -1.53 -7.22 21.51
CA ILE A 94 -2.87 -7.80 21.71
C ILE A 94 -3.00 -9.05 20.82
N PRO A 95 -3.30 -10.23 21.40
CA PRO A 95 -3.55 -11.43 20.61
C PRO A 95 -4.87 -11.32 19.85
N PHE A 96 -4.87 -11.79 18.60
CA PHE A 96 -6.04 -11.81 17.75
C PHE A 96 -6.02 -13.04 16.85
N ALA A 97 -7.19 -13.47 16.37
CA ALA A 97 -7.27 -14.54 15.38
C ALA A 97 -7.38 -13.93 13.98
N ARG A 98 -6.43 -14.25 13.10
CA ARG A 98 -6.50 -13.95 11.67
C ARG A 98 -7.03 -15.16 10.92
N ALA A 99 -8.12 -14.98 10.19
CA ALA A 99 -8.66 -15.94 9.24
C ALA A 99 -8.34 -15.46 7.82
N ALA A 100 -7.48 -16.19 7.10
CA ALA A 100 -7.26 -16.04 5.68
C ALA A 100 -8.33 -16.83 4.92
N ILE A 101 -9.04 -16.15 4.03
CA ILE A 101 -10.20 -16.66 3.30
C ILE A 101 -9.83 -16.71 1.83
N ASP A 102 -9.73 -17.91 1.29
CA ASP A 102 -9.33 -18.14 -0.10
C ASP A 102 -10.56 -18.00 -1.01
N ARG A 103 -10.47 -17.19 -2.08
CA ARG A 103 -11.59 -16.85 -2.99
C ARG A 103 -12.83 -16.34 -2.27
N ALA A 104 -12.65 -15.33 -1.42
CA ALA A 104 -13.73 -14.59 -0.77
C ALA A 104 -14.71 -13.97 -1.79
N TYR A 105 -14.21 -13.51 -2.95
CA TYR A 105 -15.03 -13.01 -4.06
C TYR A 105 -14.43 -13.42 -5.40
N ARG A 106 -15.24 -13.34 -6.46
CA ARG A 106 -14.81 -13.65 -7.83
C ARG A 106 -14.21 -12.41 -8.48
N THR A 107 -12.94 -12.46 -8.85
CA THR A 107 -12.27 -11.42 -9.63
C THR A 107 -12.83 -11.35 -11.06
N GLY A 108 -12.72 -10.18 -11.70
CA GLY A 108 -13.25 -9.94 -13.03
C GLY A 108 -13.51 -8.46 -13.32
N ARG A 109 -14.27 -8.17 -14.38
CA ARG A 109 -14.54 -6.77 -14.79
C ARG A 109 -15.39 -6.00 -13.78
N ASN A 110 -16.38 -6.66 -13.18
CA ASN A 110 -17.28 -6.08 -12.17
C ASN A 110 -17.40 -7.06 -10.98
N PRO A 111 -16.35 -7.21 -10.16
CA PRO A 111 -16.41 -8.03 -8.97
C PRO A 111 -17.41 -7.42 -7.99
N ALA A 112 -18.32 -8.26 -7.51
CA ALA A 112 -19.25 -7.89 -6.46
C ALA A 112 -19.23 -8.93 -5.34
N LEU A 113 -19.45 -8.47 -4.12
CA LEU A 113 -19.50 -9.28 -2.92
C LEU A 113 -20.62 -8.75 -2.01
N ARG A 114 -21.37 -9.66 -1.41
CA ARG A 114 -22.35 -9.37 -0.36
C ARG A 114 -21.87 -9.98 0.95
N ILE A 115 -21.79 -9.14 1.98
CA ILE A 115 -21.42 -9.56 3.33
C ILE A 115 -22.65 -9.39 4.22
N ASP A 116 -23.17 -10.50 4.74
CA ASP A 116 -24.27 -10.51 5.70
C ASP A 116 -23.73 -10.74 7.12
N THR A 117 -24.00 -9.81 8.03
CA THR A 117 -23.49 -9.87 9.41
C THR A 117 -24.48 -10.50 10.40
N ALA A 118 -25.68 -10.90 9.97
CA ALA A 118 -26.72 -11.43 10.85
C ALA A 118 -26.27 -12.68 11.61
N GLY A 119 -25.71 -13.68 10.91
CA GLY A 119 -25.21 -14.91 11.53
C GLY A 119 -24.02 -14.65 12.47
N THR A 120 -23.14 -13.75 12.06
CA THR A 120 -21.98 -13.29 12.84
C THR A 120 -22.40 -12.62 14.14
N LEU A 121 -23.39 -11.72 14.11
CA LEU A 121 -23.93 -11.10 15.33
C LEU A 121 -24.52 -12.16 16.26
N ARG A 122 -25.31 -13.11 15.74
CA ARG A 122 -25.87 -14.20 16.55
C ARG A 122 -24.77 -15.00 17.26
N LEU A 123 -23.72 -15.39 16.54
CA LEU A 123 -22.57 -16.11 17.11
C LEU A 123 -21.85 -15.30 18.21
N LEU A 124 -21.70 -13.99 18.01
CA LEU A 124 -21.07 -13.09 18.97
C LEU A 124 -21.95 -12.90 20.22
N LEU A 125 -23.26 -12.76 20.04
CA LEU A 125 -24.24 -12.66 21.14
C LEU A 125 -24.31 -13.93 21.98
N GLU A 126 -24.26 -15.11 21.35
CA GLU A 126 -24.18 -16.40 22.06
C GLU A 126 -22.93 -16.52 22.93
N ARG A 127 -21.82 -15.90 22.50
CA ARG A 127 -20.59 -15.78 23.31
C ARG A 127 -20.61 -14.60 24.28
N GLY A 128 -21.70 -13.83 24.26
CA GLY A 128 -22.00 -12.73 25.17
C GLY A 128 -21.31 -11.41 24.84
N PHE A 129 -20.85 -11.23 23.60
CA PHE A 129 -20.41 -9.94 23.08
C PHE A 129 -21.63 -9.14 22.61
N ARG A 130 -21.99 -8.08 23.32
CA ARG A 130 -23.20 -7.28 23.06
C ARG A 130 -22.97 -6.00 22.24
N ASP A 131 -21.74 -5.48 22.24
CA ASP A 131 -21.34 -4.32 21.43
C ASP A 131 -20.06 -4.70 20.68
N THR A 132 -20.20 -4.93 19.37
CA THR A 132 -19.09 -5.31 18.48
C THR A 132 -18.99 -4.31 17.34
N SER A 133 -17.78 -4.00 16.87
CA SER A 133 -17.59 -3.24 15.64
C SER A 133 -17.03 -4.10 14.52
N MET A 134 -17.56 -3.91 13.32
CA MET A 134 -17.03 -4.43 12.06
C MET A 134 -16.41 -3.28 11.28
N ARG A 135 -15.17 -3.43 10.81
CA ARG A 135 -14.55 -2.49 9.86
C ARG A 135 -14.23 -3.18 8.55
N LEU A 136 -14.64 -2.59 7.43
CA LEU A 136 -14.31 -3.07 6.09
C LEU A 136 -13.15 -2.27 5.50
N ARG A 137 -12.10 -2.97 5.09
CA ARG A 137 -10.97 -2.43 4.33
C ARG A 137 -11.03 -2.97 2.90
N LEU A 138 -10.91 -2.04 1.96
CA LEU A 138 -10.90 -2.34 0.53
C LEU A 138 -9.49 -2.11 -0.04
N PRO A 139 -9.13 -2.75 -1.16
CA PRO A 139 -7.89 -2.44 -1.85
C PRO A 139 -7.78 -0.93 -2.13
N PRO A 140 -6.70 -0.27 -1.71
CA PRO A 140 -6.63 1.19 -1.66
C PRO A 140 -6.68 1.88 -3.03
N SER A 141 -6.24 1.21 -4.09
CA SER A 141 -6.16 1.79 -5.45
C SER A 141 -7.35 1.42 -6.35
N VAL A 142 -8.29 0.61 -5.85
CA VAL A 142 -9.43 0.13 -6.62
C VAL A 142 -10.68 0.91 -6.22
N PRO A 143 -11.28 1.69 -7.13
CA PRO A 143 -12.56 2.34 -6.88
C PRO A 143 -13.62 1.32 -6.47
N ALA A 144 -14.39 1.65 -5.45
CA ALA A 144 -15.39 0.75 -4.89
C ALA A 144 -16.63 1.51 -4.45
N THR A 145 -17.79 0.92 -4.76
CA THR A 145 -19.08 1.36 -4.25
C THR A 145 -19.48 0.42 -3.12
N VAL A 146 -19.76 0.98 -1.94
CA VAL A 146 -20.26 0.21 -0.79
C VAL A 146 -21.68 0.67 -0.53
N ARG A 147 -22.64 -0.25 -0.68
CA ARG A 147 -24.04 -0.04 -0.35
C ARG A 147 -24.36 -0.81 0.91
N THR A 148 -25.14 -0.18 1.77
CA THR A 148 -25.54 -0.78 3.05
C THR A 148 -26.87 -0.20 3.50
N ASP A 149 -27.64 -1.00 4.21
CA ASP A 149 -28.94 -0.63 4.77
C ASP A 149 -28.85 0.31 6.00
N GLY A 150 -27.64 0.70 6.43
CA GLY A 150 -27.42 1.58 7.58
C GLY A 150 -26.28 2.59 7.36
N GLU A 151 -26.29 3.70 8.10
CA GLU A 151 -25.31 4.79 7.95
C GLU A 151 -23.92 4.39 8.50
N PRO A 152 -22.89 4.23 7.66
CA PRO A 152 -21.56 3.86 8.13
C PRO A 152 -20.76 5.09 8.58
N SER A 153 -20.03 4.98 9.70
CA SER A 153 -18.96 5.92 10.03
C SER A 153 -17.64 5.35 9.49
N ASP A 154 -17.09 5.91 8.40
CA ASP A 154 -15.82 5.44 7.80
C ASP A 154 -15.76 3.91 7.55
N ARG A 155 -16.79 3.36 6.88
CA ARG A 155 -16.93 1.90 6.59
C ARG A 155 -16.79 1.02 7.85
N THR A 156 -17.24 1.57 8.98
CA THR A 156 -17.32 0.87 10.25
C THR A 156 -18.77 0.81 10.67
N TRP A 157 -19.23 -0.38 11.02
CA TRP A 157 -20.58 -0.63 11.52
C TRP A 157 -20.50 -1.15 12.94
N ARG A 158 -21.44 -0.71 13.79
CA ARG A 158 -21.64 -1.30 15.11
C ARG A 158 -22.71 -2.36 15.02
N LEU A 159 -22.41 -3.53 15.55
CA LEU A 159 -23.29 -4.69 15.62
C LEU A 159 -23.84 -4.78 17.04
N ARG A 160 -25.14 -4.54 17.18
CA ARG A 160 -25.88 -4.56 18.45
C ARG A 160 -27.17 -5.36 18.29
N PRO A 161 -27.67 -6.01 19.36
CA PRO A 161 -28.88 -6.82 19.30
C PRO A 161 -30.13 -6.00 18.91
N ASP A 162 -30.20 -4.74 19.34
CA ASP A 162 -31.39 -3.89 19.15
C ASP A 162 -31.37 -3.10 17.81
N THR A 163 -30.39 -3.38 16.94
CA THR A 163 -30.20 -2.69 15.67
C THR A 163 -30.28 -3.68 14.51
N ARG A 164 -30.84 -3.25 13.37
CA ARG A 164 -30.83 -4.05 12.15
C ARG A 164 -29.39 -4.38 11.76
N THR A 165 -29.09 -5.65 11.54
CA THR A 165 -27.76 -6.10 11.15
C THR A 165 -27.41 -5.57 9.76
N PRO A 166 -26.25 -4.93 9.59
CA PRO A 166 -25.84 -4.40 8.29
C PRO A 166 -25.61 -5.55 7.32
N VAL A 167 -26.25 -5.44 6.16
CA VAL A 167 -25.84 -6.15 4.96
C VAL A 167 -25.01 -5.16 4.14
N VAL A 168 -23.83 -5.60 3.70
CA VAL A 168 -22.89 -4.76 2.99
C VAL A 168 -22.67 -5.34 1.60
N ASP A 169 -23.16 -4.64 0.59
CA ASP A 169 -22.92 -4.95 -0.82
C ASP A 169 -21.73 -4.10 -1.30
N VAL A 170 -20.67 -4.76 -1.76
CA VAL A 170 -19.43 -4.15 -2.25
C VAL A 170 -19.31 -4.42 -3.73
N GLU A 171 -19.26 -3.37 -4.55
CA GLU A 171 -18.98 -3.43 -5.98
C GLU A 171 -17.62 -2.78 -6.24
N LEU A 172 -16.67 -3.56 -6.76
CA LEU A 172 -15.35 -3.08 -7.13
C LEU A 172 -15.35 -2.70 -8.63
N ARG A 173 -14.59 -1.66 -8.99
CA ARG A 173 -14.44 -1.19 -10.36
C ARG A 173 -12.97 -1.09 -10.73
N PRO A 174 -12.31 -2.22 -11.07
CA PRO A 174 -10.90 -2.22 -11.40
C PRO A 174 -10.64 -1.45 -12.71
N SER A 175 -9.59 -0.64 -12.71
CA SER A 175 -9.11 0.09 -13.89
C SER A 175 -7.69 -0.34 -14.23
N PRO A 176 -7.49 -1.38 -15.07
CA PRO A 176 -6.16 -1.86 -15.42
C PRO A 176 -5.33 -0.84 -16.20
N ALA A 177 -5.98 0.12 -16.87
CA ALA A 177 -5.31 1.20 -17.60
C ALA A 177 -4.42 2.07 -16.69
N GLY A 178 -4.82 2.27 -15.43
CA GLY A 178 -4.01 3.01 -14.45
C GLY A 178 -2.67 2.34 -14.16
N TRP A 179 -2.62 1.01 -14.18
CA TRP A 179 -1.38 0.25 -14.03
C TRP A 179 -0.49 0.34 -15.28
N LEU A 180 -1.06 0.27 -16.48
CA LEU A 180 -0.29 0.45 -17.72
C LEU A 180 0.38 1.83 -17.78
N ALA A 181 -0.34 2.88 -17.37
CA ALA A 181 0.23 4.22 -17.25
C ALA A 181 1.37 4.27 -16.22
N ALA A 182 1.23 3.59 -15.08
CA ALA A 182 2.30 3.47 -14.09
C ALA A 182 3.54 2.72 -14.65
N LEU A 183 3.33 1.70 -15.49
CA LEU A 183 4.41 0.95 -16.12
C LEU A 183 5.16 1.75 -17.20
N ALA A 184 4.55 2.81 -17.75
CA ALA A 184 5.26 3.72 -18.64
C ALA A 184 6.39 4.49 -17.91
N LEU A 185 6.30 4.69 -16.59
CA LEU A 185 7.29 5.44 -15.81
C LEU A 185 8.71 4.84 -15.86
N PRO A 186 8.96 3.54 -15.60
CA PRO A 186 10.29 2.96 -15.74
C PRO A 186 10.80 3.01 -17.18
N VAL A 187 9.93 2.87 -18.19
CA VAL A 187 10.30 2.98 -19.61
C VAL A 187 10.77 4.40 -19.94
N LEU A 188 10.01 5.42 -19.51
CA LEU A 188 10.37 6.83 -19.67
C LEU A 188 11.66 7.16 -18.91
N GLY A 189 11.84 6.60 -17.71
CA GLY A 189 13.08 6.71 -16.94
C GLY A 189 14.29 6.15 -17.70
N ALA A 190 14.16 4.93 -18.24
CA ALA A 190 15.24 4.26 -18.97
C ALA A 190 15.59 5.01 -20.25
N VAL A 191 14.59 5.43 -21.02
CA VAL A 191 14.79 6.23 -22.24
C VAL A 191 15.43 7.58 -21.90
N GLY A 192 14.98 8.25 -20.84
CA GLY A 192 15.55 9.52 -20.38
C GLY A 192 17.02 9.38 -19.99
N VAL A 193 17.39 8.32 -19.28
CA VAL A 193 18.79 8.02 -18.93
C VAL A 193 19.60 7.69 -20.18
N ALA A 194 19.08 6.85 -21.07
CA ALA A 194 19.77 6.51 -22.32
C ALA A 194 20.03 7.77 -23.15
N LEU A 195 19.04 8.65 -23.31
CA LEU A 195 19.21 9.91 -24.02
C LEU A 195 20.18 10.86 -23.30
N ALA A 196 20.14 10.93 -21.97
CA ALA A 196 21.03 11.78 -21.18
C ALA A 196 22.51 11.39 -21.29
N PHE A 197 22.81 10.09 -21.43
CA PHE A 197 24.18 9.58 -21.45
C PHE A 197 24.71 9.32 -22.86
N PHE A 198 23.87 8.87 -23.80
CA PHE A 198 24.32 8.46 -25.14
C PHE A 198 24.12 9.52 -26.23
N VAL A 199 23.32 10.57 -26.01
CA VAL A 199 23.17 11.65 -26.99
C VAL A 199 24.23 12.71 -26.80
N ARG A 200 25.12 12.84 -27.79
CA ARG A 200 26.26 13.78 -27.80
C ARG A 200 25.89 15.27 -27.69
N ARG A 201 24.62 15.62 -27.91
CA ARG A 201 24.12 17.01 -27.87
C ARG A 201 23.54 17.35 -26.49
N ARG A 202 24.22 18.25 -25.77
CA ARG A 202 23.80 18.75 -24.45
C ARG A 202 22.37 19.33 -24.42
N ALA A 203 21.90 19.87 -25.54
CA ALA A 203 20.54 20.40 -25.68
C ALA A 203 19.43 19.36 -25.38
N PHE A 204 19.72 18.06 -25.56
CA PHE A 204 18.77 16.98 -25.30
C PHE A 204 19.08 16.20 -24.01
N ALA A 205 20.32 16.26 -23.53
CA ALA A 205 20.74 15.49 -22.36
C ALA A 205 20.14 15.99 -21.04
N LEU A 206 20.08 17.32 -20.84
CA LEU A 206 19.51 17.92 -19.62
C LEU A 206 17.99 17.75 -19.50
N PRO A 207 17.19 18.01 -20.56
CA PRO A 207 15.75 17.72 -20.52
C PRO A 207 15.46 16.23 -20.29
N ALA A 208 16.23 15.34 -20.93
CA ALA A 208 16.05 13.89 -20.78
C ALA A 208 16.37 13.40 -19.37
N ALA A 209 17.43 13.92 -18.74
CA ALA A 209 17.73 13.64 -17.34
C ALA A 209 16.63 14.15 -16.41
N GLY A 210 16.05 15.33 -16.70
CA GLY A 210 14.89 15.87 -15.98
C GLY A 210 13.66 14.95 -16.05
N ILE A 211 13.34 14.43 -17.23
CA ILE A 211 12.25 13.46 -17.43
C ILE A 211 12.48 12.19 -16.62
N ALA A 212 13.71 11.65 -16.60
CA ALA A 212 14.01 10.43 -15.85
C ALA A 212 13.85 10.62 -14.33
N VAL A 213 14.29 11.76 -13.79
CA VAL A 213 14.09 12.10 -12.37
C VAL A 213 12.62 12.33 -12.06
N ALA A 214 11.88 13.03 -12.93
CA ALA A 214 10.44 13.24 -12.77
C ALA A 214 9.69 11.90 -12.74
N ALA A 215 10.02 10.97 -13.64
CA ALA A 215 9.43 9.63 -13.66
C ALA A 215 9.69 8.85 -12.36
N ALA A 216 10.92 8.93 -11.82
CA ALA A 216 11.27 8.32 -10.54
C ALA A 216 10.49 8.93 -9.36
N ILE A 217 10.36 10.26 -9.31
CA ILE A 217 9.58 10.96 -8.28
C ILE A 217 8.10 10.56 -8.38
N VAL A 218 7.53 10.56 -9.58
CA VAL A 218 6.13 10.17 -9.80
C VAL A 218 5.90 8.71 -9.41
N ALA A 219 6.83 7.79 -9.66
CA ALA A 219 6.70 6.39 -9.25
C ALA A 219 6.61 6.21 -7.72
N VAL A 220 7.25 7.09 -6.94
CA VAL A 220 7.22 7.07 -5.47
C VAL A 220 6.01 7.85 -4.92
N ALA A 221 5.74 9.03 -5.49
CA ALA A 221 4.70 9.93 -5.02
C ALA A 221 3.30 9.48 -5.43
N ALA A 222 3.14 8.94 -6.64
CA ALA A 222 1.93 8.25 -7.02
C ALA A 222 1.90 6.89 -6.32
N PRO A 223 0.71 6.37 -5.96
CA PRO A 223 0.57 5.00 -5.46
C PRO A 223 0.76 3.97 -6.60
N ALA A 224 1.77 4.16 -7.45
CA ALA A 224 2.09 3.33 -8.62
C ALA A 224 2.26 1.87 -8.23
N GLY A 225 2.91 1.62 -7.09
CA GLY A 225 3.02 0.26 -6.55
C GLY A 225 1.65 -0.34 -6.20
N ARG A 226 0.72 0.45 -5.66
CA ARG A 226 -0.62 -0.03 -5.32
C ARG A 226 -1.50 -0.25 -6.55
N GLN A 227 -1.11 0.22 -7.74
CA GLN A 227 -1.90 0.01 -8.97
C GLN A 227 -1.96 -1.46 -9.39
N GLY A 228 -1.07 -2.31 -8.86
CA GLY A 228 -1.16 -3.76 -9.03
C GLY A 228 -2.51 -4.33 -8.61
N ASP A 229 -3.15 -3.75 -7.58
CA ASP A 229 -4.46 -4.21 -7.11
C ASP A 229 -5.53 -4.22 -8.21
N ASN A 230 -5.49 -3.24 -9.13
CA ASN A 230 -6.42 -3.17 -10.26
C ASN A 230 -6.30 -4.39 -11.18
N LEU A 231 -5.10 -4.94 -11.37
CA LEU A 231 -4.89 -6.15 -12.17
C LEU A 231 -5.36 -7.42 -11.44
N GLY A 232 -5.12 -7.48 -10.13
CA GLY A 232 -5.59 -8.56 -9.28
C GLY A 232 -7.12 -8.64 -9.29
N VAL A 233 -7.76 -7.51 -8.98
CA VAL A 233 -9.22 -7.42 -8.88
C VAL A 233 -9.89 -7.66 -10.23
N ALA A 234 -9.27 -7.17 -11.33
CA ALA A 234 -9.72 -7.45 -12.70
C ALA A 234 -9.62 -8.94 -13.09
N GLY A 235 -8.89 -9.76 -12.31
CA GLY A 235 -8.61 -11.16 -12.62
C GLY A 235 -7.58 -11.35 -13.73
N LEU A 236 -6.77 -10.33 -14.02
CA LEU A 236 -5.74 -10.39 -15.06
C LEU A 236 -4.45 -11.04 -14.56
N LEU A 237 -4.11 -10.81 -13.29
CA LEU A 237 -2.94 -11.42 -12.63
C LEU A 237 -3.32 -11.97 -11.25
N GLY A 238 -2.58 -12.95 -10.77
CA GLY A 238 -2.74 -13.52 -9.43
C GLY A 238 -1.43 -14.07 -8.88
N GLY A 239 -1.38 -14.31 -7.57
CA GLY A 239 -0.21 -14.84 -6.88
C GLY A 239 1.06 -14.01 -7.12
N THR A 240 2.18 -14.69 -7.36
CA THR A 240 3.50 -14.06 -7.56
C THR A 240 3.53 -13.07 -8.74
N ALA A 241 2.75 -13.31 -9.81
CA ALA A 241 2.71 -12.38 -10.93
C ALA A 241 2.09 -11.03 -10.53
N LEU A 242 1.10 -11.05 -9.65
CA LEU A 242 0.50 -9.85 -9.08
C LEU A 242 1.49 -9.12 -8.16
N GLU A 243 2.23 -9.85 -7.33
CA GLU A 243 3.28 -9.26 -6.47
C GLU A 243 4.35 -8.55 -7.30
N VAL A 244 4.83 -9.19 -8.37
CA VAL A 244 5.80 -8.58 -9.30
C VAL A 244 5.21 -7.35 -9.98
N ALA A 245 3.96 -7.43 -10.47
CA ALA A 245 3.30 -6.29 -11.11
C ALA A 245 3.09 -5.09 -10.17
N THR A 246 2.91 -5.37 -8.88
CA THR A 246 2.79 -4.36 -7.81
C THR A 246 4.13 -3.66 -7.55
N VAL A 247 5.26 -4.34 -7.75
CA VAL A 247 6.59 -3.77 -7.51
C VAL A 247 7.22 -3.18 -8.78
N ALA A 248 6.89 -3.70 -9.96
CA ALA A 248 7.54 -3.34 -11.23
C ALA A 248 7.61 -1.83 -11.53
N PRO A 249 6.56 -1.01 -11.29
CA PRO A 249 6.65 0.44 -11.52
C PRO A 249 7.73 1.13 -10.68
N LEU A 250 8.10 0.58 -9.52
CA LEU A 250 9.14 1.14 -8.64
C LEU A 250 10.56 0.97 -9.21
N ALA A 251 10.74 0.16 -10.26
CA ALA A 251 12.01 0.06 -10.98
C ALA A 251 12.45 1.40 -11.61
N ALA A 252 11.53 2.36 -11.78
CA ALA A 252 11.88 3.71 -12.22
C ALA A 252 12.86 4.42 -11.26
N VAL A 253 12.83 4.10 -9.97
CA VAL A 253 13.67 4.73 -8.94
C VAL A 253 15.15 4.45 -9.14
N PRO A 254 15.63 3.18 -9.16
CA PRO A 254 17.05 2.92 -9.40
C PRO A 254 17.51 3.40 -10.78
N ILE A 255 16.62 3.36 -11.78
CA ILE A 255 16.90 3.86 -13.12
C ILE A 255 17.11 5.38 -13.12
N GLY A 256 16.37 6.15 -12.31
CA GLY A 256 16.50 7.60 -12.24
C GLY A 256 17.76 8.11 -11.51
N LEU A 257 18.44 7.27 -10.73
CA LEU A 257 19.60 7.68 -9.90
C LEU A 257 20.77 8.25 -10.73
N PRO A 258 21.24 7.61 -11.82
CA PRO A 258 22.31 8.17 -12.65
C PRO A 258 21.94 9.53 -13.26
N ALA A 259 20.68 9.72 -13.67
CA ALA A 259 20.19 10.99 -14.19
C ALA A 259 20.16 12.08 -13.09
N ALA A 260 19.74 11.73 -11.88
CA ALA A 260 19.79 12.64 -10.74
C ALA A 260 21.22 13.05 -10.40
N MET A 261 22.18 12.12 -10.43
CA MET A 261 23.60 12.43 -10.22
C MET A 261 24.12 13.40 -11.28
N LEU A 262 23.80 13.19 -12.56
CA LEU A 262 24.18 14.08 -13.65
C LEU A 262 23.63 15.50 -13.43
N LEU A 263 22.33 15.63 -13.14
CA LEU A 263 21.72 16.93 -12.84
C LEU A 263 22.34 17.62 -11.62
N THR A 264 22.63 16.86 -10.57
CA THR A 264 23.28 17.39 -9.36
C THR A 264 24.66 17.96 -9.68
N VAL A 265 25.48 17.25 -10.47
CA VAL A 265 26.81 17.73 -10.88
C VAL A 265 26.70 19.02 -11.70
N VAL A 266 25.73 19.10 -12.62
CA VAL A 266 25.50 20.28 -13.45
C VAL A 266 25.11 21.49 -12.60
N VAL A 267 24.16 21.31 -11.68
CA VAL A 267 23.72 22.38 -10.76
C VAL A 267 24.85 22.83 -9.85
N VAL A 268 25.63 21.90 -9.27
CA VAL A 268 26.78 22.21 -8.42
C VAL A 268 27.84 22.98 -9.20
N ARG A 269 28.13 22.60 -10.44
CA ARG A 269 29.08 23.34 -11.30
C ARG A 269 28.57 24.75 -11.61
N TYR A 270 27.30 24.89 -11.98
CA TYR A 270 26.70 26.20 -12.23
C TYR A 270 26.77 27.13 -11.01
N LEU A 271 26.49 26.60 -9.81
CA LEU A 271 26.52 27.38 -8.56
C LEU A 271 27.93 27.73 -8.08
N LEU A 272 28.93 26.88 -8.35
CA LEU A 272 30.31 27.08 -7.87
C LEU A 272 31.22 27.81 -8.87
N ARG A 273 30.91 27.76 -10.18
CA ARG A 273 31.68 28.40 -11.26
C ARG A 273 30.76 28.82 -12.43
N PRO A 274 30.10 29.97 -12.34
CA PRO A 274 29.21 30.45 -13.40
C PRO A 274 29.95 30.80 -14.70
N ASP A 275 31.22 31.23 -14.62
CA ASP A 275 31.99 31.72 -15.76
C ASP A 275 32.48 30.61 -16.72
N ASP A 276 32.60 29.35 -16.26
CA ASP A 276 33.04 28.21 -17.08
C ASP A 276 31.94 27.71 -18.06
N PHE A 277 30.70 28.19 -17.93
CA PHE A 277 29.56 27.68 -18.69
C PHE A 277 29.43 28.29 -20.10
N LEU A 278 30.03 29.47 -20.33
CA LEU A 278 29.96 30.20 -21.61
C LEU A 278 31.11 29.85 -22.58
N ASP A 279 32.22 29.29 -22.10
CA ASP A 279 33.45 29.10 -22.90
C ASP A 279 33.67 27.68 -23.46
N HIS A 280 32.70 26.77 -23.30
CA HIS A 280 32.84 25.36 -23.71
C HIS A 280 32.14 24.98 -25.03
N GLU A 281 32.01 25.93 -25.96
CA GLU A 281 31.85 25.63 -27.40
C GLU A 281 33.20 25.57 -28.13
N THR A 282 34.24 25.04 -27.47
CA THR A 282 35.41 24.57 -28.20
C THR A 282 35.07 23.25 -28.88
N LYS A 283 34.84 23.34 -30.20
CA LYS A 283 34.73 22.23 -31.15
C LYS A 283 35.79 21.17 -30.79
N PRO A 284 35.43 19.89 -30.56
CA PRO A 284 36.41 18.89 -30.16
C PRO A 284 37.43 18.73 -31.28
N ARG A 285 38.71 18.94 -30.95
CA ARG A 285 39.80 18.45 -31.78
C ARG A 285 39.69 16.93 -31.84
N ASP A 286 39.93 16.38 -33.03
CA ASP A 286 40.09 14.95 -33.29
C ASP A 286 41.15 14.36 -32.35
N THR A 287 40.74 13.95 -31.15
CA THR A 287 41.47 12.96 -30.38
C THR A 287 40.57 11.75 -30.33
N GLY A 288 40.82 10.83 -31.27
CA GLY A 288 40.15 9.55 -31.43
C GLY A 288 40.38 8.62 -30.25
N VAL A 289 39.85 9.00 -29.09
CA VAL A 289 39.81 8.16 -27.90
C VAL A 289 38.42 8.29 -27.34
N PHE A 290 37.66 7.20 -27.50
CA PHE A 290 36.40 6.92 -26.85
C PHE A 290 36.36 7.46 -25.42
N TRP A 291 35.30 8.19 -25.06
CA TRP A 291 34.41 7.96 -23.91
C TRP A 291 33.13 8.79 -24.12
#